data_AF-A0A7X5IRT4-F1
#
_entry.id   AF-A0A7X5IRT4-F1
#
_cell.length_a   1.000
_cell.length_b   1.000
_cell.length_c   1.000
_cell.angle_alpha   90.00
_cell.angle_beta   90.00
_cell.angle_gamma   90.00
#
_symmetry.space_group_name_H-M   'P 1'
#
loop_
_entity.id
_entity.type
_entity.pdbx_description
1 polymer ?
#
loop_
_entity_poly.entity_id
_entity_poly.type
_entity_poly.pdbx_seq_one_letter_code
_entity_poly.pdbx_strand_id
1 'polypeptide(L)'
;MERIVQRVGNIPAQPKALRVAAYARVSSGKDAMLHSLSTQVSYYSDLIQNHPGWLYCGVFADEALTGTKENRAEFQRLLAECRAGNIDLIITKSISRFDRNTVVLLQTVRELKAMGVDVYFEEQNIHSMSADGELMLTILASYAQEESLSASENQKWRIKKNFEDGKPWSGQILGYRYENGIYIVKPDEAEIVREIFADYLSGMGIEAIMKKLNAEGRTTRNGHPWGRSCVRKVLGNYSYTGNLLLQTTFRENHITKKTLPNRGELPMYHAENTHEAIVSMEDYRAVQAEMARHSAKHNKTAHGPVKYPFTSLIVCGTCGKGYRRKMTRTGPVWICSTYNVYGKAACPSKQIPERTLEKVAEEVLGLDAFDAKALHDKITAIRAEGDNTLVFLFKDGTQTVKRWADRSRAESWTPEMRAAAREFAKKGQAMRSCQLQEP
;
A
#
# COMPACT_ATOMS: atom_id res chain seq x y z
N MET A 1 11.76 27.21 -73.04
CA MET A 1 13.01 27.29 -72.27
C MET A 1 13.01 26.14 -71.28
N GLU A 2 13.87 25.14 -71.48
CA GLU A 2 14.01 24.04 -70.54
C GLU A 2 14.66 24.52 -69.24
N ARG A 3 14.05 24.20 -68.11
CA ARG A 3 14.56 24.54 -66.78
C ARG A 3 15.64 23.53 -66.40
N ILE A 4 16.87 24.00 -66.26
CA ILE A 4 17.97 23.20 -65.73
C ILE A 4 17.82 23.15 -64.21
N VAL A 5 17.56 21.95 -63.66
CA VAL A 5 17.51 21.70 -62.22
C VAL A 5 18.75 20.91 -61.83
N GLN A 6 19.63 21.51 -61.02
CA GLN A 6 20.78 20.83 -60.43
C GLN A 6 20.53 20.49 -58.97
N ARG A 7 20.95 19.29 -58.56
CA ARG A 7 20.85 18.81 -57.18
C ARG A 7 22.01 19.40 -56.38
N VAL A 8 21.71 20.35 -55.50
CA VAL A 8 22.68 20.92 -54.58
C VAL A 8 22.93 19.93 -53.43
N GLY A 9 24.17 19.78 -52.99
CA GLY A 9 24.54 18.98 -51.81
C GLY A 9 23.93 19.54 -50.51
N ASN A 10 24.05 18.77 -49.42
CA ASN A 10 23.47 19.08 -48.11
C ASN A 10 23.82 20.54 -47.71
N ILE A 11 22.81 21.41 -47.66
CA ILE A 11 23.00 22.79 -47.22
C ILE A 11 23.35 22.71 -45.72
N PRO A 12 24.52 23.19 -45.27
CA PRO A 12 24.85 23.18 -43.86
C PRO A 12 23.77 23.95 -43.10
N ALA A 13 23.16 23.30 -42.10
CA ALA A 13 22.14 23.92 -41.26
C ALA A 13 22.75 25.19 -40.65
N GLN A 14 22.09 26.33 -40.86
CA GLN A 14 22.57 27.58 -40.27
C GLN A 14 22.62 27.43 -38.75
N PRO A 15 23.68 27.92 -38.08
CA PRO A 15 23.79 27.83 -36.63
C PRO A 15 22.58 28.52 -36.00
N LYS A 16 21.72 27.73 -35.37
CA LYS A 16 20.53 28.22 -34.68
C LYS A 16 20.98 29.01 -33.46
N ALA A 17 20.52 30.24 -33.31
CA ALA A 17 20.79 31.02 -32.12
C ALA A 17 20.28 30.29 -30.87
N LEU A 18 21.09 30.24 -29.82
CA LEU A 18 20.75 29.64 -28.54
C LEU A 18 19.71 30.49 -27.82
N ARG A 19 18.64 29.88 -27.31
CA ARG A 19 17.60 30.58 -26.56
C ARG A 19 18.00 30.71 -25.11
N VAL A 20 18.29 31.93 -24.67
CA VAL A 20 18.94 32.18 -23.38
C VAL A 20 18.01 32.97 -22.47
N ALA A 21 17.82 32.45 -21.26
CA ALA A 21 17.14 33.14 -20.17
C ALA A 21 18.09 33.32 -18.99
N ALA A 22 17.84 34.31 -18.14
CA ALA A 22 18.55 34.44 -16.88
C ALA A 22 17.63 34.20 -15.68
N TYR A 23 18.17 33.60 -14.63
CA TYR A 23 17.50 33.46 -13.34
C TYR A 23 18.21 34.25 -12.25
N ALA A 24 17.48 35.13 -11.59
CA ALA A 24 17.96 35.97 -10.52
C ALA A 24 17.17 35.77 -9.22
N ARG A 25 17.85 35.89 -8.08
CA ARG A 25 17.23 35.79 -6.76
C ARG A 25 17.77 36.86 -5.81
N VAL A 26 16.94 37.82 -5.47
CA VAL A 26 17.29 39.02 -4.67
C VAL A 26 16.94 38.84 -3.19
N SER A 27 17.75 39.42 -2.30
CA SER A 27 17.48 39.42 -0.85
C SER A 27 16.47 40.49 -0.46
N SER A 28 15.56 40.18 0.47
CA SER A 28 14.51 41.11 0.91
C SER A 28 15.04 42.28 1.76
N GLY A 29 14.83 43.51 1.28
CA GLY A 29 14.91 44.77 2.04
C GLY A 29 14.24 45.89 1.24
N LYS A 30 13.25 46.59 1.83
CA LYS A 30 12.23 47.40 1.11
C LYS A 30 12.79 48.45 0.12
N ASP A 31 13.87 49.16 0.47
CA ASP A 31 14.43 50.21 -0.41
C ASP A 31 15.62 49.74 -1.26
N ALA A 32 16.34 48.70 -0.83
CA ALA A 32 17.43 48.09 -1.61
C ALA A 32 16.91 47.14 -2.71
N MET A 33 15.65 46.71 -2.63
CA MET A 33 15.05 45.70 -3.50
C MET A 33 14.85 46.17 -4.94
N LEU A 34 14.22 47.34 -5.13
CA LEU A 34 13.86 47.82 -6.47
C LEU A 34 15.10 48.11 -7.30
N HIS A 35 16.09 48.79 -6.70
CA HIS A 35 17.37 49.06 -7.34
C HIS A 35 18.17 47.76 -7.59
N SER A 36 18.24 46.84 -6.62
CA SER A 36 18.98 45.59 -6.81
C SER A 36 18.36 44.68 -7.86
N LEU A 37 17.03 44.64 -7.99
CA LEU A 37 16.33 43.81 -8.96
C LEU A 37 16.42 44.42 -10.36
N SER A 38 16.16 45.72 -10.50
CA SER A 38 16.27 46.41 -11.78
C SER A 38 17.68 46.30 -12.34
N THR A 39 18.71 46.46 -11.50
CA THR A 39 20.11 46.32 -11.93
C THR A 39 20.44 44.91 -12.38
N GLN A 40 19.94 43.86 -11.70
CA GLN A 40 20.16 42.47 -12.14
C GLN A 40 19.44 42.15 -13.45
N VAL A 41 18.20 42.63 -13.61
CA VAL A 41 17.44 42.45 -14.85
C VAL A 41 18.13 43.17 -16.01
N SER A 42 18.54 44.42 -15.83
CA SER A 42 19.29 45.17 -16.85
C SER A 42 20.60 44.49 -17.20
N TYR A 43 21.40 44.10 -16.21
CA TYR A 43 22.67 43.40 -16.42
C TYR A 43 22.50 42.14 -17.28
N TYR A 44 21.56 41.25 -16.93
CA TYR A 44 21.36 40.01 -17.69
C TYR A 44 20.70 40.24 -19.05
N SER A 45 19.79 41.22 -19.14
CA SER A 45 19.21 41.60 -20.43
C SER A 45 20.28 42.09 -21.39
N ASP A 46 21.16 42.97 -20.93
CA ASP A 46 22.25 43.52 -21.74
C ASP A 46 23.29 42.44 -22.07
N LEU A 47 23.65 41.59 -21.11
CA LEU A 47 24.56 40.47 -21.33
C LEU A 47 24.06 39.55 -22.45
N ILE A 48 22.77 39.20 -22.42
CA ILE A 48 22.21 38.25 -23.38
C ILE A 48 22.04 38.89 -24.76
N GLN A 49 21.54 40.12 -24.83
CA GLN A 49 21.28 40.80 -26.09
C GLN A 49 22.55 41.19 -26.85
N ASN A 50 23.65 41.44 -26.14
CA ASN A 50 24.92 41.80 -26.76
C ASN A 50 25.76 40.58 -27.19
N HIS A 51 25.35 39.35 -26.87
CA HIS A 51 26.09 38.16 -27.26
C HIS A 51 25.70 37.69 -28.68
N PRO A 52 26.65 37.58 -29.63
CA PRO A 52 26.35 37.09 -30.96
C PRO A 52 25.91 35.62 -30.90
N GLY A 53 24.75 35.32 -31.50
CA GLY A 53 24.21 33.95 -31.55
C GLY A 53 23.34 33.55 -30.36
N TRP A 54 22.95 34.49 -29.48
CA TRP A 54 21.94 34.26 -28.44
C TRP A 54 20.62 34.96 -28.77
N LEU A 55 19.52 34.34 -28.37
CA LEU A 55 18.17 34.89 -28.42
C LEU A 55 17.71 35.17 -26.99
N TYR A 56 17.32 36.40 -26.70
CA TYR A 56 16.83 36.80 -25.38
C TYR A 56 15.43 36.21 -25.11
N CYS A 57 15.33 35.37 -24.08
CA CYS A 57 14.08 34.72 -23.64
C CYS A 57 13.54 35.25 -22.31
N GLY A 58 14.18 36.28 -21.74
CA GLY A 58 13.73 36.95 -20.53
C GLY A 58 14.62 36.72 -19.31
N VAL A 59 14.41 37.57 -18.30
CA VAL A 59 14.98 37.42 -16.96
C VAL A 59 13.84 37.05 -16.00
N PHE A 60 14.00 35.93 -15.31
CA PHE A 60 13.06 35.39 -14.32
C PHE A 60 13.64 35.67 -12.94
N ALA A 61 12.89 36.34 -12.07
CA ALA A 61 13.43 36.78 -10.80
C ALA A 61 12.47 36.56 -9.63
N ASP A 62 12.97 35.94 -8.56
CA ASP A 62 12.20 35.72 -7.33
C ASP A 62 12.79 36.52 -6.14
N GLU A 63 11.91 36.87 -5.20
CA GLU A 63 12.27 37.47 -3.92
C GLU A 63 12.63 36.41 -2.88
N ALA A 64 13.80 36.54 -2.24
CA ALA A 64 14.18 35.70 -1.11
C ALA A 64 13.61 36.28 0.20
N LEU A 65 12.39 35.88 0.57
CA LEU A 65 11.87 36.05 1.93
C LEU A 65 12.59 35.09 2.89
N THR A 66 13.05 35.62 4.03
CA THR A 66 13.75 34.84 5.06
C THR A 66 12.86 33.73 5.63
N GLY A 67 13.24 32.47 5.43
CA GLY A 67 12.91 31.37 6.35
C GLY A 67 11.58 30.62 6.18
N THR A 68 10.73 30.92 5.19
CA THR A 68 9.46 30.20 4.96
C THR A 68 9.40 29.50 3.60
N LYS A 69 8.72 28.34 3.56
CA LYS A 69 8.54 27.52 2.35
C LYS A 69 8.05 28.39 1.18
N GLU A 70 8.91 28.39 0.18
CA GLU A 70 9.01 29.29 -0.97
C GLU A 70 7.80 29.23 -1.91
N ASN A 71 7.29 30.39 -2.32
CA ASN A 71 6.45 30.52 -3.52
C ASN A 71 7.31 31.14 -4.64
N ARG A 72 8.17 30.33 -5.27
CA ARG A 72 9.08 30.73 -6.35
C ARG A 72 8.37 30.71 -7.71
N ALA A 73 7.44 31.62 -7.89
CA ALA A 73 6.58 31.64 -9.07
C ALA A 73 7.39 31.81 -10.37
N GLU A 74 8.43 32.66 -10.36
CA GLU A 74 9.22 32.93 -11.56
C GLU A 74 10.17 31.80 -11.89
N PHE A 75 10.75 31.13 -10.87
CA PHE A 75 11.50 29.89 -11.11
C PHE A 75 10.61 28.79 -11.70
N GLN A 76 9.38 28.60 -11.20
CA GLN A 76 8.48 27.61 -11.77
C GLN A 76 8.07 27.97 -13.21
N ARG A 77 7.88 29.26 -13.51
CA ARG A 77 7.64 29.75 -14.86
C ARG A 77 8.83 29.46 -15.79
N LEU A 78 10.05 29.72 -15.33
CA LEU A 78 11.27 29.38 -16.05
C LEU A 78 11.34 27.89 -16.38
N LEU A 79 11.11 27.02 -15.40
CA LEU A 79 11.12 25.57 -15.61
C LEU A 79 10.02 25.12 -16.59
N ALA A 80 8.85 25.75 -16.58
CA ALA A 80 7.78 25.48 -17.54
C ALA A 80 8.21 25.85 -18.98
N GLU A 81 8.88 26.98 -19.17
CA GLU A 81 9.45 27.39 -20.47
C GLU A 81 10.54 26.42 -20.94
N CYS A 82 11.41 25.94 -20.04
CA CYS A 82 12.38 24.89 -20.35
C CYS A 82 11.69 23.59 -20.81
N ARG A 83 10.62 23.17 -20.12
CA ARG A 83 9.84 21.96 -20.48
C ARG A 83 9.07 22.10 -21.79
N ALA A 84 8.61 23.32 -22.11
CA ALA A 84 8.06 23.64 -23.42
C ALA A 84 9.13 23.66 -24.52
N GLY A 85 10.41 23.53 -24.13
CA GLY A 85 11.54 23.57 -25.03
C GLY A 85 11.73 24.96 -25.62
N ASN A 86 11.44 26.04 -24.88
CA ASN A 86 11.59 27.45 -25.31
C ASN A 86 12.93 28.07 -24.90
N ILE A 87 13.70 27.39 -24.05
CA ILE A 87 14.98 27.85 -23.49
C ILE A 87 16.01 26.73 -23.66
N ASP A 88 17.20 27.07 -24.14
CA ASP A 88 18.35 26.17 -24.32
C ASP A 88 19.45 26.41 -23.28
N LEU A 89 19.56 27.62 -22.74
CA LEU A 89 20.55 28.02 -21.75
C LEU A 89 19.93 28.90 -20.66
N ILE A 90 20.22 28.56 -19.40
CA ILE A 90 19.91 29.39 -18.23
C ILE A 90 21.20 29.98 -17.68
N ILE A 91 21.25 31.30 -17.53
CA ILE A 91 22.35 32.00 -16.86
C ILE A 91 21.92 32.34 -15.44
N THR A 92 22.77 32.07 -14.47
CA THR A 92 22.54 32.49 -13.09
C THR A 92 23.85 32.84 -12.39
N LYS A 93 23.77 33.76 -11.43
CA LYS A 93 24.95 34.27 -10.73
C LYS A 93 25.76 33.16 -10.06
N SER A 94 25.10 32.25 -9.33
CA SER A 94 25.79 31.15 -8.67
C SER A 94 24.86 30.02 -8.26
N ILE A 95 25.46 28.89 -7.92
CA ILE A 95 24.77 27.69 -7.43
C ILE A 95 23.76 28.04 -6.31
N SER A 96 24.22 28.81 -5.32
CA SER A 96 23.42 29.20 -4.15
C SER A 96 22.25 30.13 -4.48
N ARG A 97 22.32 30.85 -5.61
CA ARG A 97 21.25 31.71 -6.12
C ARG A 97 20.21 30.92 -6.89
N PHE A 98 20.64 29.84 -7.53
CA PHE A 98 19.76 28.90 -8.20
C PHE A 98 18.96 28.05 -7.22
N ASP A 99 19.60 27.47 -6.20
CA ASP A 99 18.91 26.87 -5.06
C ASP A 99 19.83 26.77 -3.84
N ARG A 100 19.26 26.88 -2.64
CA ARG A 100 19.99 26.61 -1.38
C ARG A 100 19.92 25.14 -1.00
N ASN A 101 18.87 24.44 -1.43
CA ASN A 101 18.70 23.02 -1.19
C ASN A 101 19.44 22.23 -2.27
N THR A 102 20.57 21.65 -1.89
CA THR A 102 21.44 20.89 -2.80
C THR A 102 20.73 19.70 -3.48
N VAL A 103 19.76 19.07 -2.81
CA VAL A 103 18.96 17.97 -3.39
C VAL A 103 18.06 18.50 -4.51
N VAL A 104 17.37 19.62 -4.26
CA VAL A 104 16.45 20.23 -5.24
C VAL A 104 17.23 20.77 -6.44
N LEU A 105 18.32 21.51 -6.17
CA LEU A 105 19.26 21.96 -7.21
C LEU A 105 19.66 20.80 -8.13
N LEU A 106 20.13 19.70 -7.55
CA LEU A 106 20.66 18.58 -8.30
C LEU A 106 19.58 17.87 -9.13
N GLN A 107 18.36 17.74 -8.58
CA GLN A 107 17.22 17.21 -9.33
C GLN A 107 16.86 18.12 -10.50
N THR A 108 16.78 19.43 -10.28
CA THR A 108 16.43 20.41 -11.31
C THR A 108 17.49 20.47 -12.41
N VAL A 109 18.78 20.54 -12.06
CA VAL A 109 19.85 20.58 -13.07
C VAL A 109 19.90 19.28 -13.89
N ARG A 110 19.66 18.11 -13.27
CA ARG A 110 19.58 16.84 -14.01
C ARG A 110 18.35 16.78 -14.93
N GLU A 111 17.21 17.30 -14.48
CA GLU A 111 16.00 17.42 -15.30
C GLU A 111 16.27 18.31 -16.53
N LEU A 112 16.83 19.50 -16.31
CA LEU A 112 17.20 20.45 -17.36
C LEU A 112 18.20 19.83 -18.35
N LYS A 113 19.26 19.18 -17.84
CA LYS A 113 20.24 18.48 -18.67
C LYS A 113 19.63 17.37 -19.51
N ALA A 114 18.70 16.59 -18.96
CA ALA A 114 18.00 15.54 -19.70
C ALA A 114 17.13 16.10 -20.84
N MET A 115 16.66 17.36 -20.71
CA MET A 115 15.96 18.11 -21.75
C MET A 115 16.90 18.85 -22.72
N GLY A 116 18.22 18.75 -22.52
CA GLY A 116 19.22 19.46 -23.33
C GLY A 116 19.37 20.95 -22.98
N VAL A 117 18.87 21.38 -21.82
CA VAL A 117 19.01 22.75 -21.31
C VAL A 117 20.24 22.84 -20.42
N ASP A 118 21.17 23.72 -20.76
CA ASP A 118 22.36 23.98 -19.95
C ASP A 118 22.09 25.06 -18.89
N VAL A 119 22.75 24.96 -17.75
CA VAL A 119 22.77 25.97 -16.70
C VAL A 119 24.20 26.46 -16.52
N TYR A 120 24.42 27.74 -16.77
CA TYR A 120 25.69 28.42 -16.56
C TYR A 120 25.68 29.17 -15.23
N PHE A 121 26.63 28.82 -14.37
CA PHE A 121 26.86 29.45 -13.08
C PHE A 121 28.04 30.43 -13.19
N GLU A 122 27.77 31.74 -13.23
CA GLU A 122 28.78 32.77 -13.50
C GLU A 122 29.91 32.80 -12.47
N GLU A 123 29.60 32.82 -11.16
CA GLU A 123 30.61 32.90 -10.09
C GLU A 123 31.55 31.69 -10.08
N GLN A 124 31.03 30.51 -10.42
CA GLN A 124 31.83 29.29 -10.49
C GLN A 124 32.50 29.12 -11.85
N ASN A 125 32.04 29.86 -12.86
CA ASN A 125 32.40 29.70 -14.26
C ASN A 125 32.20 28.25 -14.76
N ILE A 126 31.05 27.65 -14.43
CA ILE A 126 30.74 26.25 -14.72
C ILE A 126 29.46 26.15 -15.54
N HIS A 127 29.54 25.38 -16.62
CA HIS A 127 28.38 24.89 -17.36
C HIS A 127 27.96 23.53 -16.80
N SER A 128 26.67 23.34 -16.52
CA SER A 128 26.13 22.08 -16.00
C SER A 128 26.35 20.88 -16.93
N MET A 129 26.50 21.13 -18.23
CA MET A 129 26.78 20.08 -19.23
C MET A 129 28.27 19.79 -19.43
N SER A 130 29.17 20.58 -18.80
CA SER A 130 30.63 20.38 -18.89
C SER A 130 31.14 19.28 -17.94
N ALA A 131 32.40 18.86 -18.14
CA ALA A 131 33.07 17.92 -17.24
C ALA A 131 33.18 18.45 -15.79
N ASP A 132 33.48 19.73 -15.62
CA ASP A 132 33.54 20.38 -14.31
C ASP A 132 32.14 20.48 -13.66
N GLY A 133 31.11 20.67 -14.49
CA GLY A 133 29.71 20.61 -14.07
C GLY A 133 29.32 19.22 -13.53
N GLU A 134 29.72 18.16 -14.21
CA GLU A 134 29.50 16.79 -13.74
C GLU A 134 30.22 16.48 -12.43
N LEU A 135 31.47 16.94 -12.27
CA LEU A 135 32.21 16.80 -11.02
C LEU A 135 31.50 17.53 -9.88
N MET A 136 31.11 18.78 -10.11
CA MET A 136 30.35 19.59 -9.15
C MET A 136 29.04 18.91 -8.74
N LEU A 137 28.24 18.43 -9.71
CA LEU A 137 27.00 17.70 -9.43
C LEU A 137 27.27 16.42 -8.64
N THR A 138 28.36 15.72 -8.90
CA THR A 138 28.74 14.50 -8.16
C THR A 138 29.08 14.79 -6.70
N ILE A 139 29.81 15.88 -6.44
CA ILE A 139 30.14 16.32 -5.07
C ILE A 139 28.87 16.74 -4.32
N LEU A 140 28.01 17.53 -4.96
CA LEU A 140 26.72 17.96 -4.40
C LEU A 140 25.80 16.76 -4.11
N ALA A 141 25.78 15.75 -4.98
CA ALA A 141 25.05 14.51 -4.75
C ALA A 141 25.58 13.75 -3.53
N SER A 142 26.90 13.69 -3.38
CA SER A 142 27.55 13.01 -2.25
C SER A 142 27.20 13.70 -0.93
N TYR A 143 27.23 15.03 -0.89
CA TYR A 143 26.83 15.80 0.28
C TYR A 143 25.35 15.61 0.62
N ALA A 144 24.47 15.69 -0.38
CA ALA A 144 23.03 15.45 -0.22
C ALA A 144 22.72 14.05 0.33
N GLN A 145 23.48 13.04 -0.11
CA GLN A 145 23.35 11.68 0.40
C GLN A 145 23.79 11.59 1.87
N GLU A 146 24.90 12.24 2.24
CA GLU A 146 25.39 12.27 3.62
C GLU A 146 24.42 13.00 4.56
N GLU A 147 23.84 14.12 4.13
CA GLU A 147 22.83 14.85 4.92
C GLU A 147 21.59 13.98 5.17
N SER A 148 21.14 13.25 4.14
CA SER A 148 20.02 12.30 4.24
C SER A 148 20.33 11.15 5.21
N LEU A 149 21.54 10.60 5.16
CA LEU A 149 22.02 9.58 6.08
C LEU A 149 22.06 10.14 7.52
N SER A 150 22.71 11.28 7.73
CA SER A 150 22.83 11.94 9.03
C SER A 150 21.46 12.26 9.65
N ALA A 151 20.52 12.80 8.87
CA ALA A 151 19.15 13.03 9.33
C ALA A 151 18.44 11.73 9.74
N SER A 152 18.65 10.65 8.99
CA SER A 152 18.12 9.33 9.35
C SER A 152 18.75 8.79 10.63
N GLU A 153 20.07 8.91 10.81
CA GLU A 153 20.77 8.45 12.01
C GLU A 153 20.37 9.26 13.24
N ASN A 154 20.23 10.59 13.13
CA ASN A 154 19.71 11.44 14.21
C ASN A 154 18.29 11.03 14.65
N GLN A 155 17.42 10.68 13.69
CA GLN A 155 16.10 10.15 14.03
C GLN A 155 16.18 8.80 14.74
N LYS A 156 17.00 7.87 14.25
CA LYS A 156 17.21 6.56 14.90
C LYS A 156 17.76 6.72 16.30
N TRP A 157 18.71 7.63 16.50
CA TRP A 157 19.29 7.95 17.81
C TRP A 157 18.23 8.48 18.78
N ARG A 158 17.42 9.45 18.36
CA ARG A 158 16.28 9.96 19.16
C ARG A 158 15.29 8.86 19.53
N ILE A 159 14.97 7.98 18.57
CA ILE A 159 14.04 6.86 18.78
C ILE A 159 14.62 5.86 19.78
N LYS A 160 15.91 5.51 19.62
CA LYS A 160 16.62 4.64 20.56
C LYS A 160 16.59 5.25 21.97
N LYS A 161 16.87 6.56 22.09
CA LYS A 161 16.82 7.24 23.39
C LYS A 161 15.42 7.19 24.03
N ASN A 162 14.37 7.37 23.23
CA ASN A 162 13.00 7.20 23.71
C ASN A 162 12.74 5.76 24.20
N PHE A 163 13.31 4.75 23.55
CA PHE A 163 13.18 3.36 24.00
C PHE A 163 13.95 3.09 25.30
N GLU A 164 15.15 3.65 25.44
CA GLU A 164 15.92 3.62 26.70
C GLU A 164 15.15 4.30 27.84
N ASP A 165 14.45 5.39 27.55
CA ASP A 165 13.59 6.11 28.50
C ASP A 165 12.22 5.40 28.74
N GLY A 166 11.97 4.25 28.11
CA GLY A 166 10.71 3.50 28.26
C GLY A 166 9.47 4.17 27.64
N LYS A 167 9.66 5.14 26.73
CA LYS A 167 8.55 5.88 26.11
C LYS A 167 7.85 5.02 25.06
N PRO A 168 6.51 5.07 24.97
CA PRO A 168 5.77 4.31 23.98
C PRO A 168 6.10 4.68 22.53
N TRP A 169 6.25 3.65 21.68
CA TRP A 169 6.47 3.81 20.24
C TRP A 169 5.22 4.23 19.47
N SER A 170 4.06 3.65 19.81
CA SER A 170 2.79 3.91 19.13
C SER A 170 1.99 4.97 19.87
N GLY A 171 1.51 6.02 19.22
CA GLY A 171 0.56 6.95 19.85
C GLY A 171 -0.86 6.40 19.99
N GLN A 172 -1.15 5.23 19.40
CA GLN A 172 -2.52 4.76 19.18
C GLN A 172 -2.75 3.32 19.61
N ILE A 173 -3.35 3.14 20.79
CA ILE A 173 -3.83 1.85 21.33
C ILE A 173 -5.28 2.06 21.82
N LEU A 174 -6.18 1.09 21.60
CA LEU A 174 -7.54 1.16 22.15
C LEU A 174 -7.47 1.15 23.69
N GLY A 175 -8.30 1.92 24.39
CA GLY A 175 -8.27 1.96 25.86
C GLY A 175 -7.25 2.94 26.45
N TYR A 176 -6.37 3.51 25.60
CA TYR A 176 -5.38 4.48 26.02
C TYR A 176 -5.38 5.76 25.18
N ARG A 177 -4.96 6.86 25.80
CA ARG A 177 -4.61 8.13 25.17
C ARG A 177 -3.14 8.41 25.42
N TYR A 178 -2.47 8.98 24.41
CA TYR A 178 -1.05 9.28 24.51
C TYR A 178 -0.90 10.76 24.84
N GLU A 179 -0.41 11.05 26.04
CA GLU A 179 -0.22 12.40 26.53
C GLU A 179 1.16 12.48 27.20
N ASN A 180 1.97 13.46 26.80
CA ASN A 180 3.29 13.75 27.39
C ASN A 180 4.26 12.55 27.50
N GLY A 181 4.17 11.57 26.58
CA GLY A 181 5.06 10.40 26.61
C GLY A 181 4.55 9.22 27.42
N ILE A 182 3.32 9.28 27.94
CA ILE A 182 2.72 8.22 28.77
C ILE A 182 1.34 7.86 28.20
N TYR A 183 0.91 6.62 28.43
CA TYR A 183 -0.46 6.20 28.15
C TYR A 183 -1.38 6.46 29.34
N ILE A 184 -2.47 7.17 29.08
CA ILE A 184 -3.54 7.45 30.05
C ILE A 184 -4.75 6.60 29.70
N VAL A 185 -5.30 5.89 30.69
CA VAL A 185 -6.47 5.03 30.48
C VAL A 185 -7.68 5.88 30.09
N LYS A 186 -8.38 5.45 29.03
CA LYS A 186 -9.71 5.94 28.70
C LYS A 186 -10.74 4.89 29.16
N PRO A 187 -11.52 5.16 30.22
CA PRO A 187 -12.39 4.17 30.85
C PRO A 187 -13.32 3.43 29.87
N ASP A 188 -14.03 4.15 29.01
CA ASP A 188 -15.00 3.54 28.08
C ASP A 188 -14.38 2.53 27.11
N GLU A 189 -13.18 2.83 26.61
CA GLU A 189 -12.47 1.95 25.67
C GLU A 189 -11.72 0.84 26.41
N ALA A 190 -11.25 1.11 27.62
CA ALA A 190 -10.61 0.12 28.47
C ALA A 190 -11.59 -1.00 28.86
N GLU A 191 -12.86 -0.68 29.07
CA GLU A 191 -13.88 -1.67 29.35
C GLU A 191 -14.06 -2.67 28.21
N ILE A 192 -14.01 -2.20 26.96
CA ILE A 192 -14.05 -3.07 25.78
C ILE A 192 -12.86 -4.03 25.76
N VAL A 193 -11.68 -3.55 26.17
CA VAL A 193 -10.48 -4.40 26.26
C VAL A 193 -10.66 -5.45 27.35
N ARG A 194 -11.11 -5.07 28.56
CA ARG A 194 -11.37 -6.03 29.66
C ARG A 194 -12.38 -7.09 29.25
N GLU A 195 -13.47 -6.67 28.61
CA GLU A 195 -14.51 -7.55 28.08
C GLU A 195 -13.93 -8.57 27.08
N ILE A 196 -13.08 -8.13 26.15
CA ILE A 196 -12.42 -9.03 25.17
C ILE A 196 -11.56 -10.10 25.86
N PHE A 197 -10.79 -9.71 26.89
CA PHE A 197 -9.95 -10.66 27.63
C PHE A 197 -10.81 -11.64 28.45
N ALA A 198 -11.83 -11.14 29.16
CA ALA A 198 -12.74 -11.95 29.96
C ALA A 198 -13.52 -12.95 29.08
N ASP A 199 -14.10 -12.50 27.96
CA ASP A 199 -14.81 -13.38 27.03
C ASP A 199 -13.89 -14.48 26.50
N TYR A 200 -12.64 -14.16 26.15
CA TYR A 200 -11.70 -15.16 25.64
C TYR A 200 -11.34 -16.19 26.71
N LEU A 201 -11.07 -15.75 27.94
CA LEU A 201 -10.78 -16.64 29.08
C LEU A 201 -11.99 -17.48 29.49
N SER A 202 -13.22 -17.01 29.24
CA SER A 202 -14.45 -17.80 29.41
C SER A 202 -14.59 -18.96 28.41
N GLY A 203 -13.68 -19.04 27.43
CA GLY A 203 -13.69 -20.06 26.36
C GLY A 203 -14.33 -19.59 25.06
N MET A 204 -14.72 -18.32 24.95
CA MET A 204 -15.29 -17.78 23.72
C MET A 204 -14.21 -17.63 22.64
N GLY A 205 -14.49 -18.16 21.44
CA GLY A 205 -13.56 -18.04 20.31
C GLY A 205 -13.48 -16.61 19.75
N ILE A 206 -12.34 -16.24 19.15
CA ILE A 206 -12.10 -14.91 18.55
C ILE A 206 -13.23 -14.46 17.59
N GLU A 207 -13.79 -15.39 16.81
CA GLU A 207 -14.90 -15.07 15.88
C GLU A 207 -16.22 -14.81 16.61
N ALA A 208 -16.47 -15.49 17.72
CA ALA A 208 -17.66 -15.27 18.54
C ALA A 208 -17.58 -13.92 19.27
N ILE A 209 -16.41 -13.59 19.85
CA ILE A 209 -16.14 -12.27 20.45
C ILE A 209 -16.35 -11.15 19.43
N MET A 210 -15.80 -11.30 18.22
CA MET A 210 -16.01 -10.36 17.13
C MET A 210 -17.50 -10.16 16.79
N LYS A 211 -18.29 -11.23 16.73
CA LYS A 211 -19.73 -11.15 16.43
C LYS A 211 -20.50 -10.49 17.56
N LYS A 212 -20.19 -10.81 18.82
CA LYS A 212 -20.77 -10.20 20.03
C LYS A 212 -20.54 -8.68 20.02
N LEU A 213 -19.29 -8.23 19.91
CA LEU A 213 -18.94 -6.81 19.89
C LEU A 213 -19.65 -6.03 18.76
N ASN A 214 -19.71 -6.63 17.56
CA ASN A 214 -20.41 -6.00 16.44
C ASN A 214 -21.93 -5.97 16.62
N ALA A 215 -22.53 -6.98 17.28
CA ALA A 215 -23.96 -7.01 17.58
C ALA A 215 -24.35 -5.98 18.65
N GLU A 216 -23.46 -5.72 19.60
CA GLU A 216 -23.61 -4.66 20.62
C GLU A 216 -23.33 -3.25 20.08
N GLY A 217 -22.97 -3.12 18.80
CA GLY A 217 -22.66 -1.83 18.18
C GLY A 217 -21.32 -1.23 18.61
N ARG A 218 -20.46 -2.01 19.29
CA ARG A 218 -19.12 -1.55 19.67
C ARG A 218 -18.23 -1.43 18.44
N THR A 219 -17.42 -0.39 18.40
CA THR A 219 -16.49 -0.12 17.29
C THR A 219 -15.04 -0.16 17.75
N THR A 220 -14.14 -0.36 16.80
CA THR A 220 -12.70 -0.18 17.01
C THR A 220 -12.38 1.30 17.27
N ARG A 221 -11.17 1.61 17.74
CA ARG A 221 -10.74 2.99 18.00
C ARG A 221 -10.97 3.97 16.84
N ASN A 222 -10.93 3.50 15.59
CA ASN A 222 -11.11 4.31 14.39
C ASN A 222 -12.57 4.31 13.88
N GLY A 223 -13.54 3.83 14.67
CA GLY A 223 -14.95 3.78 14.29
C GLY A 223 -15.33 2.66 13.32
N HIS A 224 -14.42 1.73 13.01
CA HIS A 224 -14.72 0.59 12.14
C HIS A 224 -15.28 -0.60 12.91
N PRO A 225 -16.09 -1.47 12.28
CA PRO A 225 -16.51 -2.74 12.87
C PRO A 225 -15.33 -3.63 13.25
N TRP A 226 -15.53 -4.50 14.24
CA TRP A 226 -14.54 -5.45 14.70
C TRP A 226 -14.30 -6.55 13.67
N GLY A 227 -13.02 -6.73 13.32
CA GLY A 227 -12.54 -7.87 12.54
C GLY A 227 -11.76 -8.87 13.39
N ARG A 228 -11.66 -10.12 12.93
CA ARG A 228 -10.90 -11.20 13.61
C ARG A 228 -9.45 -10.80 13.92
N SER A 229 -8.79 -10.10 13.00
CA SER A 229 -7.42 -9.64 13.19
C SER A 229 -7.31 -8.55 14.25
N CYS A 230 -8.32 -7.68 14.39
CA CYS A 230 -8.35 -6.64 15.43
C CYS A 230 -8.47 -7.26 16.82
N VAL A 231 -9.41 -8.20 17.01
CA VAL A 231 -9.56 -8.92 18.29
C VAL A 231 -8.27 -9.68 18.64
N ARG A 232 -7.68 -10.40 17.67
CA ARG A 232 -6.40 -11.09 17.88
C ARG A 232 -5.27 -10.13 18.28
N LYS A 233 -5.20 -8.95 17.65
CA LYS A 233 -4.20 -7.92 17.99
C LYS A 233 -4.41 -7.38 19.40
N VAL A 234 -5.66 -7.22 19.85
CA VAL A 234 -5.95 -6.78 21.22
C VAL A 234 -5.45 -7.83 22.23
N LEU A 235 -5.85 -9.09 22.06
CA LEU A 235 -5.45 -10.19 22.94
C LEU A 235 -3.93 -10.41 22.99
N GLY A 236 -3.22 -10.17 21.89
CA GLY A 236 -1.76 -10.32 21.80
C GLY A 236 -0.94 -9.07 22.12
N ASN A 237 -1.57 -7.96 22.50
CA ASN A 237 -0.84 -6.71 22.76
C ASN A 237 -0.37 -6.67 24.21
N TYR A 238 0.94 -6.83 24.39
CA TYR A 238 1.60 -6.78 25.70
C TYR A 238 1.40 -5.47 26.47
N SER A 239 1.15 -4.37 25.74
CA SER A 239 1.00 -3.03 26.33
C SER A 239 -0.15 -2.96 27.35
N TYR A 240 -1.20 -3.76 27.22
CA TYR A 240 -2.34 -3.74 28.17
C TYR A 240 -1.98 -4.13 29.60
N THR A 241 -0.80 -4.72 29.81
CA THR A 241 -0.28 -5.10 31.13
C THR A 241 0.40 -3.96 31.89
N GLY A 242 0.42 -2.74 31.32
CA GLY A 242 1.17 -1.59 31.87
C GLY A 242 2.66 -1.61 31.52
N ASN A 243 3.12 -2.64 30.81
CA ASN A 243 4.52 -2.85 30.42
C ASN A 243 4.69 -2.66 28.91
N LEU A 244 5.88 -2.27 28.47
CA LEU A 244 6.20 -2.08 27.06
C LEU A 244 7.37 -2.97 26.64
N LEU A 245 7.24 -3.55 25.45
CA LEU A 245 8.34 -4.19 24.73
C LEU A 245 8.67 -3.35 23.51
N LEU A 246 9.82 -2.68 23.55
CA LEU A 246 10.25 -1.67 22.59
C LEU A 246 11.35 -2.22 21.69
N GLN A 247 11.50 -1.58 20.53
CA GLN A 247 12.43 -1.99 19.47
C GLN A 247 12.20 -3.42 18.93
N THR A 248 10.94 -3.86 18.87
CA THR A 248 10.55 -5.15 18.24
C THR A 248 10.66 -5.14 16.71
N THR A 249 10.87 -3.96 16.12
CA THR A 249 11.12 -3.76 14.69
C THR A 249 12.15 -2.66 14.49
N PHE A 250 12.82 -2.64 13.35
CA PHE A 250 13.75 -1.58 12.97
C PHE A 250 13.71 -1.31 11.47
N ARG A 251 14.22 -0.15 11.05
CA ARG A 251 14.41 0.16 9.63
C ARG A 251 15.77 -0.31 9.16
N GLU A 252 15.79 -1.09 8.10
CA GLU A 252 17.00 -1.67 7.50
C GLU A 252 18.02 -0.60 7.10
N ASN A 253 17.64 0.34 6.22
CA ASN A 253 18.49 1.46 5.84
C ASN A 253 17.67 2.70 5.40
N HIS A 254 18.38 3.82 5.18
CA HIS A 254 17.78 5.10 4.79
C HIS A 254 17.26 5.13 3.34
N ILE A 255 17.69 4.17 2.51
CA ILE A 255 17.38 4.08 1.08
C ILE A 255 16.10 3.26 0.84
N THR A 256 16.11 1.98 1.24
CA THR A 256 15.00 1.03 1.09
C THR A 256 13.83 1.36 2.02
N LYS A 257 14.12 1.97 3.18
CA LYS A 257 13.14 2.32 4.24
C LYS A 257 12.28 1.13 4.69
N LYS A 258 12.72 -0.09 4.43
CA LYS A 258 12.01 -1.33 4.79
C LYS A 258 12.04 -1.51 6.30
N THR A 259 10.88 -1.85 6.88
CA THR A 259 10.75 -2.17 8.31
C THR A 259 10.82 -3.69 8.47
N LEU A 260 11.77 -4.15 9.28
CA LEU A 260 12.04 -5.56 9.55
C LEU A 260 11.73 -5.87 11.02
N PRO A 261 11.29 -7.10 11.35
CA PRO A 261 11.22 -7.54 12.73
C PRO A 261 12.62 -7.65 13.33
N ASN A 262 12.77 -7.24 14.59
CA ASN A 262 14.00 -7.42 15.35
C ASN A 262 14.00 -8.83 15.97
N ARG A 263 14.95 -9.65 15.56
CA ARG A 263 15.21 -11.01 16.05
C ARG A 263 16.55 -11.12 16.78
N GLY A 264 17.12 -9.99 17.19
CA GLY A 264 18.40 -9.92 17.91
C GLY A 264 19.45 -9.05 17.21
N GLU A 265 19.13 -8.45 16.07
CA GLU A 265 20.03 -7.54 15.35
C GLU A 265 20.28 -6.24 16.13
N LEU A 266 19.31 -5.82 16.95
CA LEU A 266 19.40 -4.63 17.79
C LEU A 266 18.90 -4.94 19.21
N PRO A 267 19.32 -4.17 20.24
CA PRO A 267 18.78 -4.33 21.59
C PRO A 267 17.26 -4.15 21.58
N MET A 268 16.56 -5.00 22.34
CA MET A 268 15.16 -4.80 22.69
C MET A 268 15.10 -4.29 24.11
N TYR A 269 14.17 -3.37 24.39
CA TYR A 269 14.00 -2.80 25.72
C TYR A 269 12.66 -3.25 26.29
N HIS A 270 12.71 -3.77 27.51
CA HIS A 270 11.52 -4.09 28.29
C HIS A 270 11.39 -3.03 29.37
N ALA A 271 10.30 -2.27 29.33
CA ALA A 271 10.02 -1.20 30.29
C ALA A 271 8.80 -1.61 31.12
N GLU A 272 9.01 -1.77 32.42
CA GLU A 272 7.97 -2.20 33.35
C GLU A 272 7.21 -1.01 33.95
N ASN A 273 5.93 -1.21 34.28
CA ASN A 273 5.09 -0.23 34.99
C ASN A 273 5.07 1.18 34.39
N THR A 274 5.18 1.26 33.06
CA THR A 274 5.23 2.52 32.30
C THR A 274 3.91 3.30 32.33
N HIS A 275 2.79 2.61 32.54
CA HIS A 275 1.45 3.18 32.58
C HIS A 275 0.48 2.25 33.33
N GLU A 276 -0.73 2.75 33.62
CA GLU A 276 -1.77 1.96 34.29
C GLU A 276 -2.21 0.76 33.44
N ALA A 277 -2.18 -0.42 34.04
CA ALA A 277 -2.58 -1.66 33.39
C ALA A 277 -4.12 -1.76 33.28
N ILE A 278 -4.62 -2.07 32.09
CA ILE A 278 -6.04 -2.41 31.88
C ILE A 278 -6.28 -3.90 32.21
N VAL A 279 -5.28 -4.75 31.96
CA VAL A 279 -5.35 -6.20 32.12
C VAL A 279 -4.18 -6.66 32.99
N SER A 280 -4.41 -7.61 33.89
CA SER A 280 -3.34 -8.15 34.73
C SER A 280 -2.32 -8.95 33.89
N MET A 281 -1.07 -9.02 34.37
CA MET A 281 -0.06 -9.87 33.72
C MET A 281 -0.44 -11.36 33.75
N GLU A 282 -1.21 -11.77 34.75
CA GLU A 282 -1.73 -13.14 34.89
C GLU A 282 -2.74 -13.46 33.80
N ASP A 283 -3.76 -12.62 33.62
CA ASP A 283 -4.77 -12.77 32.57
C ASP A 283 -4.13 -12.77 31.18
N TYR A 284 -3.17 -11.86 30.95
CA TYR A 284 -2.45 -11.82 29.68
C TYR A 284 -1.70 -13.12 29.40
N ARG A 285 -0.99 -13.67 30.40
CA ARG A 285 -0.29 -14.95 30.27
C ARG A 285 -1.25 -16.11 30.01
N ALA A 286 -2.39 -16.14 30.71
CA ALA A 286 -3.43 -17.15 30.52
C ALA A 286 -3.98 -17.11 29.08
N VAL A 287 -4.27 -15.91 28.56
CA VAL A 287 -4.69 -15.71 27.16
C VAL A 287 -3.62 -16.20 26.19
N GLN A 288 -2.34 -15.84 26.38
CA GLN A 288 -1.27 -16.28 25.48
C GLN A 288 -1.10 -17.80 25.49
N ALA A 289 -1.18 -18.44 26.66
CA ALA A 289 -1.10 -19.89 26.79
C ALA A 289 -2.25 -20.58 26.05
N GLU A 290 -3.47 -20.05 26.19
CA GLU A 290 -4.65 -20.58 25.51
C GLU A 290 -4.57 -20.40 23.98
N MET A 291 -4.11 -19.23 23.52
CA MET A 291 -3.84 -18.98 22.11
C MET A 291 -2.77 -19.93 21.55
N ALA A 292 -1.70 -20.18 22.30
CA ALA A 292 -0.67 -21.14 21.93
C ALA A 292 -1.22 -22.56 21.83
N ARG A 293 -2.03 -23.00 22.81
CA ARG A 293 -2.71 -24.29 22.81
C ARG A 293 -3.60 -24.48 21.59
N HIS A 294 -4.43 -23.48 21.26
CA HIS A 294 -5.28 -23.51 20.06
C HIS A 294 -4.42 -23.59 18.79
N SER A 295 -3.35 -22.81 18.73
CA SER A 295 -2.44 -22.83 17.58
C SER A 295 -1.80 -24.20 17.40
N ALA A 296 -1.27 -24.84 18.46
CA ALA A 296 -0.65 -26.15 18.38
C ALA A 296 -1.62 -27.25 17.91
N LYS A 297 -2.90 -27.16 18.32
CA LYS A 297 -3.95 -28.11 17.89
C LYS A 297 -4.30 -27.97 16.40
N HIS A 298 -4.25 -26.75 15.86
CA HIS A 298 -4.73 -26.45 14.51
C HIS A 298 -3.61 -26.24 13.47
N ASN A 299 -2.36 -26.05 13.88
CA ASN A 299 -1.22 -25.77 13.00
C ASN A 299 -0.49 -27.04 12.52
N LYS A 300 -1.22 -28.14 12.27
CA LYS A 300 -0.66 -29.42 11.79
C LYS A 300 -0.30 -29.47 10.30
N THR A 301 -0.29 -28.34 9.60
CA THR A 301 0.09 -28.30 8.18
C THR A 301 1.46 -27.65 8.01
N ALA A 302 2.50 -28.48 7.94
CA ALA A 302 3.85 -28.09 7.50
C ALA A 302 3.93 -27.66 6.02
N HIS A 303 2.80 -27.72 5.31
CA HIS A 303 2.71 -27.33 3.91
C HIS A 303 2.12 -25.92 3.85
N GLY A 304 2.77 -25.03 3.08
CA GLY A 304 2.24 -23.70 2.77
C GLY A 304 0.81 -23.76 2.20
N PRO A 305 0.13 -22.62 2.02
CA PRO A 305 -1.25 -22.62 1.55
C PRO A 305 -1.36 -23.41 0.25
N VAL A 306 -2.04 -24.56 0.30
CA VAL A 306 -2.27 -25.41 -0.86
C VAL A 306 -3.03 -24.57 -1.89
N LYS A 307 -2.37 -24.28 -3.02
CA LYS A 307 -3.00 -23.54 -4.11
C LYS A 307 -3.89 -24.50 -4.87
N TYR A 308 -5.17 -24.17 -4.95
CA TYR A 308 -6.16 -24.90 -5.72
C TYR A 308 -6.40 -24.18 -7.05
N PRO A 309 -6.93 -24.88 -8.07
CA PRO A 309 -7.05 -24.33 -9.43
C PRO A 309 -7.80 -22.99 -9.55
N PHE A 310 -8.73 -22.68 -8.64
CA PHE A 310 -9.49 -21.42 -8.67
C PHE A 310 -9.06 -20.41 -7.58
N THR A 311 -7.95 -20.68 -6.88
CA THR A 311 -7.47 -19.81 -5.80
C THR A 311 -7.13 -18.43 -6.38
N SER A 312 -7.71 -17.37 -5.80
CA SER A 312 -7.58 -15.98 -6.25
C SER A 312 -8.19 -15.65 -7.62
N LEU A 313 -8.88 -16.59 -8.27
CA LEU A 313 -9.50 -16.36 -9.57
C LEU A 313 -10.95 -15.88 -9.46
N ILE A 314 -11.67 -16.32 -8.41
CA ILE A 314 -13.11 -16.04 -8.26
C ILE A 314 -13.35 -14.80 -7.39
N VAL A 315 -14.09 -13.84 -7.93
CA VAL A 315 -14.51 -12.60 -7.28
C VAL A 315 -16.02 -12.57 -7.14
N CYS A 316 -16.53 -12.20 -5.97
CA CYS A 316 -17.96 -12.02 -5.75
C CYS A 316 -18.48 -10.76 -6.46
N GLY A 317 -19.46 -10.91 -7.34
CA GLY A 317 -20.15 -9.79 -8.00
C GLY A 317 -20.94 -8.90 -7.05
N THR A 318 -21.36 -9.43 -5.88
CA THR A 318 -22.15 -8.65 -4.91
C THR A 318 -21.31 -7.81 -3.95
N CYS A 319 -20.18 -8.33 -3.45
CA CYS A 319 -19.36 -7.63 -2.43
C CYS A 319 -17.91 -7.37 -2.87
N GLY A 320 -17.52 -7.78 -4.08
CA GLY A 320 -16.17 -7.59 -4.63
C GLY A 320 -15.06 -8.40 -3.96
N LYS A 321 -15.34 -9.20 -2.92
CA LYS A 321 -14.33 -10.04 -2.25
C LYS A 321 -14.16 -11.38 -2.95
N GLY A 322 -12.96 -11.96 -2.82
CA GLY A 322 -12.63 -13.26 -3.38
C GLY A 322 -13.34 -14.43 -2.69
N TYR A 323 -13.58 -15.51 -3.45
CA TYR A 323 -14.03 -16.77 -2.88
C TYR A 323 -12.84 -17.56 -2.32
N ARG A 324 -13.11 -18.37 -1.29
CA ARG A 324 -12.15 -19.32 -0.73
C ARG A 324 -12.70 -20.74 -0.80
N ARG A 325 -11.81 -21.72 -0.99
CA ARG A 325 -12.17 -23.13 -0.93
C ARG A 325 -12.43 -23.54 0.52
N LYS A 326 -13.51 -24.28 0.75
CA LYS A 326 -13.90 -24.85 2.04
C LYS A 326 -14.26 -26.31 1.86
N MET A 327 -13.74 -27.17 2.74
CA MET A 327 -14.14 -28.57 2.79
C MET A 327 -15.47 -28.70 3.55
N THR A 328 -16.47 -29.30 2.92
CA THR A 328 -17.77 -29.62 3.55
C THR A 328 -17.99 -31.13 3.53
N ARG A 329 -19.00 -31.63 4.25
CA ARG A 329 -19.33 -33.06 4.29
C ARG A 329 -19.67 -33.65 2.92
N THR A 330 -20.15 -32.84 1.97
CA THR A 330 -20.55 -33.26 0.62
C THR A 330 -19.46 -33.07 -0.42
N GLY A 331 -18.32 -32.49 -0.05
CA GLY A 331 -17.23 -32.19 -0.98
C GLY A 331 -16.66 -30.77 -0.82
N PRO A 332 -15.65 -30.44 -1.64
CA PRO A 332 -15.08 -29.10 -1.66
C PRO A 332 -15.99 -28.10 -2.36
N VAL A 333 -16.14 -26.93 -1.75
CA VAL A 333 -16.95 -25.81 -2.28
C VAL A 333 -16.16 -24.52 -2.25
N TRP A 334 -16.49 -23.61 -3.16
CA TRP A 334 -16.01 -22.24 -3.21
C TRP A 334 -17.06 -21.33 -2.59
N ILE A 335 -16.66 -20.54 -1.59
CA ILE A 335 -17.56 -19.69 -0.81
C ILE A 335 -17.00 -18.28 -0.69
N CYS A 336 -17.85 -17.27 -0.89
CA CYS A 336 -17.49 -15.88 -0.70
C CYS A 336 -16.94 -15.63 0.71
N SER A 337 -15.79 -14.95 0.79
CA SER A 337 -15.14 -14.68 2.08
C SER A 337 -16.01 -13.85 3.02
N THR A 338 -16.79 -12.89 2.50
CA THR A 338 -17.70 -12.06 3.28
C THR A 338 -18.86 -12.88 3.84
N TYR A 339 -19.55 -13.66 3.01
CA TYR A 339 -20.62 -14.56 3.45
C TYR A 339 -20.11 -15.54 4.50
N ASN A 340 -18.92 -16.12 4.32
CA ASN A 340 -18.42 -17.16 5.21
C ASN A 340 -18.05 -16.64 6.61
N VAL A 341 -17.73 -15.35 6.74
CA VAL A 341 -17.34 -14.73 8.01
C VAL A 341 -18.51 -14.02 8.67
N TYR A 342 -19.26 -13.22 7.90
CA TYR A 342 -20.32 -12.34 8.42
C TYR A 342 -21.73 -12.84 8.13
N GLY A 343 -21.88 -13.95 7.39
CA GLY A 343 -23.16 -14.58 7.09
C GLY A 343 -23.92 -13.92 5.93
N LYS A 344 -25.15 -14.40 5.73
CA LYS A 344 -26.04 -14.02 4.62
C LYS A 344 -26.41 -12.54 4.62
N ALA A 345 -26.54 -11.92 5.80
CA ALA A 345 -26.89 -10.50 5.94
C ALA A 345 -25.84 -9.58 5.30
N ALA A 346 -24.56 -9.95 5.38
CA ALA A 346 -23.46 -9.15 4.83
C ALA A 346 -23.21 -9.40 3.33
N CYS A 347 -23.54 -10.59 2.84
CA CYS A 347 -23.47 -10.90 1.42
C CYS A 347 -24.39 -12.10 1.15
N PRO A 348 -25.37 -12.01 0.23
CA PRO A 348 -26.27 -13.12 -0.09
C PRO A 348 -25.70 -14.15 -1.08
N SER A 349 -24.39 -14.11 -1.37
CA SER A 349 -23.73 -14.96 -2.35
C SER A 349 -23.90 -16.46 -2.05
N LYS A 350 -24.08 -17.27 -3.09
CA LYS A 350 -24.17 -18.73 -2.97
C LYS A 350 -22.80 -19.42 -2.96
N GLN A 351 -22.75 -20.59 -2.34
CA GLN A 351 -21.62 -21.51 -2.40
C GLN A 351 -21.65 -22.27 -3.71
N ILE A 352 -20.48 -22.44 -4.35
CA ILE A 352 -20.36 -23.11 -5.65
C ILE A 352 -19.57 -24.41 -5.44
N PRO A 353 -20.14 -25.59 -5.72
CA PRO A 353 -19.38 -26.84 -5.65
C PRO A 353 -18.20 -26.83 -6.64
N GLU A 354 -17.03 -27.29 -6.20
CA GLU A 354 -15.81 -27.29 -7.03
C GLU A 354 -16.01 -28.03 -8.34
N ARG A 355 -16.63 -29.21 -8.30
CA ARG A 355 -16.95 -30.00 -9.50
C ARG A 355 -17.87 -29.28 -10.48
N THR A 356 -18.80 -28.46 -9.98
CA THR A 356 -19.67 -27.66 -10.84
C THR A 356 -18.86 -26.57 -11.53
N LEU A 357 -17.94 -25.94 -10.80
CA LEU A 357 -17.07 -24.91 -11.35
C LEU A 357 -16.08 -25.48 -12.38
N GLU A 358 -15.53 -26.67 -12.14
CA GLU A 358 -14.69 -27.41 -13.09
C GLU A 358 -15.44 -27.68 -14.41
N LYS A 359 -16.67 -28.21 -14.34
CA LYS A 359 -17.49 -28.47 -15.53
C LYS A 359 -17.83 -27.22 -16.33
N VAL A 360 -18.16 -26.13 -15.65
CA VAL A 360 -18.44 -24.86 -16.34
C VAL A 360 -17.17 -24.30 -16.97
N ALA A 361 -16.01 -24.49 -16.33
CA ALA A 361 -14.72 -24.09 -16.90
C ALA A 361 -14.33 -24.94 -18.12
N GLU A 362 -14.57 -26.26 -18.09
CA GLU A 362 -14.40 -27.17 -19.25
C GLU A 362 -15.21 -26.68 -20.46
N GLU A 363 -16.51 -26.37 -20.24
CA GLU A 363 -17.41 -25.88 -21.28
C GLU A 363 -16.97 -24.52 -21.86
N VAL A 364 -16.52 -23.60 -21.00
CA VAL A 364 -16.05 -22.26 -21.43
C VAL A 364 -14.73 -22.33 -22.18
N LEU A 365 -13.85 -23.26 -21.83
CA LEU A 365 -12.53 -23.42 -22.45
C LEU A 365 -12.54 -24.39 -23.65
N GLY A 366 -13.63 -25.13 -23.86
CA GLY A 366 -13.78 -26.14 -24.91
C GLY A 366 -12.87 -27.35 -24.69
N LEU A 367 -12.73 -27.80 -23.45
CA LEU A 367 -11.85 -28.91 -23.06
C LEU A 367 -12.65 -30.16 -22.70
N ASP A 368 -12.14 -31.34 -23.06
CA ASP A 368 -12.74 -32.64 -22.71
C ASP A 368 -12.59 -32.98 -21.22
N ALA A 369 -11.61 -32.37 -20.55
CA ALA A 369 -11.35 -32.53 -19.11
C ALA A 369 -10.73 -31.26 -18.52
N PHE A 370 -10.98 -31.02 -17.24
CA PHE A 370 -10.50 -29.84 -16.53
C PHE A 370 -8.96 -29.78 -16.49
N ASP A 371 -8.41 -28.70 -17.04
CA ASP A 371 -6.98 -28.38 -16.97
C ASP A 371 -6.77 -27.01 -16.28
N ALA A 372 -6.14 -27.05 -15.11
CA ALA A 372 -5.83 -25.87 -14.31
C ALA A 372 -4.82 -24.94 -14.99
N LYS A 373 -3.92 -25.45 -15.84
CA LYS A 373 -2.95 -24.64 -16.56
C LYS A 373 -3.65 -23.84 -17.66
N ALA A 374 -4.46 -24.52 -18.47
CA ALA A 374 -5.27 -23.87 -19.51
C ALA A 374 -6.19 -22.79 -18.94
N LEU A 375 -6.79 -23.04 -17.76
CA LEU A 375 -7.59 -22.05 -17.04
C LEU A 375 -6.78 -20.79 -16.72
N HIS A 376 -5.62 -20.92 -16.08
CA HIS A 376 -4.79 -19.77 -15.72
C HIS A 376 -4.16 -19.06 -16.92
N ASP A 377 -3.94 -19.78 -18.03
CA ASP A 377 -3.39 -19.21 -19.25
C ASP A 377 -4.41 -18.32 -19.95
N LYS A 378 -5.69 -18.70 -19.98
CA LYS A 378 -6.76 -18.00 -20.73
C LYS A 378 -7.63 -17.06 -19.87
N ILE A 379 -7.83 -17.35 -18.59
CA ILE A 379 -8.77 -16.62 -17.72
C ILE A 379 -8.02 -15.70 -16.75
N THR A 380 -8.47 -14.44 -16.70
CA THR A 380 -7.98 -13.42 -15.76
C THR A 380 -8.72 -13.48 -14.44
N ALA A 381 -10.04 -13.60 -14.48
CA ALA A 381 -10.90 -13.67 -13.30
C ALA A 381 -12.27 -14.29 -13.62
N ILE A 382 -12.92 -14.83 -12.60
CA ILE A 382 -14.28 -15.36 -12.66
C ILE A 382 -15.15 -14.54 -11.70
N ARG A 383 -16.17 -13.86 -12.20
CA ARG A 383 -17.11 -13.12 -11.39
C ARG A 383 -18.31 -13.99 -11.05
N ALA A 384 -18.50 -14.29 -9.77
CA ALA A 384 -19.66 -15.02 -9.27
C ALA A 384 -20.78 -14.04 -8.91
N GLU A 385 -21.81 -13.98 -9.74
CA GLU A 385 -22.96 -13.09 -9.59
C GLU A 385 -24.16 -13.81 -8.94
N GLY A 386 -25.27 -13.09 -8.80
CA GLY A 386 -26.54 -13.64 -8.35
C GLY A 386 -27.09 -14.73 -9.29
N ASP A 387 -28.09 -15.47 -8.81
CA ASP A 387 -28.89 -16.40 -9.62
C ASP A 387 -28.11 -17.51 -10.34
N ASN A 388 -27.00 -17.93 -9.71
CA ASN A 388 -26.08 -18.95 -10.21
C ASN A 388 -25.36 -18.55 -11.50
N THR A 389 -25.03 -17.28 -11.64
CA THR A 389 -24.32 -16.76 -12.82
C THR A 389 -22.81 -16.64 -12.56
N LEU A 390 -22.01 -17.10 -13.52
CA LEU A 390 -20.55 -16.96 -13.54
C LEU A 390 -20.12 -16.23 -14.81
N VAL A 391 -19.37 -15.14 -14.66
CA VAL A 391 -18.79 -14.39 -15.78
C VAL A 391 -17.29 -14.66 -15.82
N PHE A 392 -16.84 -15.35 -16.86
CA PHE A 392 -15.42 -15.64 -17.11
C PHE A 392 -14.83 -14.49 -17.91
N LEU A 393 -13.82 -13.83 -17.36
CA LEU A 393 -13.08 -12.72 -17.98
C LEU A 393 -11.79 -13.29 -18.55
N PHE A 394 -11.66 -13.27 -19.87
CA PHE A 394 -10.49 -13.77 -20.57
C PHE A 394 -9.36 -12.73 -20.58
N LYS A 395 -8.13 -13.17 -20.83
CA LYS A 395 -6.97 -12.27 -20.95
C LYS A 395 -6.98 -11.42 -22.22
N ASP A 396 -7.72 -11.83 -23.25
CA ASP A 396 -7.93 -11.05 -24.47
C ASP A 396 -8.99 -9.94 -24.31
N GLY A 397 -9.57 -9.80 -23.11
CA GLY A 397 -10.60 -8.81 -22.80
C GLY A 397 -12.03 -9.26 -23.10
N THR A 398 -12.22 -10.45 -23.69
CA THR A 398 -13.56 -11.01 -23.91
C THR A 398 -14.16 -11.55 -22.60
N GLN A 399 -15.48 -11.69 -22.58
CA GLN A 399 -16.19 -12.26 -21.44
C GLN A 399 -17.23 -13.27 -21.87
N THR A 400 -17.36 -14.36 -21.12
CA THR A 400 -18.38 -15.39 -21.32
C THR A 400 -19.21 -15.54 -20.07
N VAL A 401 -20.53 -15.52 -20.22
CA VAL A 401 -21.48 -15.68 -19.11
C VAL A 401 -22.05 -17.09 -19.15
N LYS A 402 -21.96 -17.81 -18.03
CA LYS A 402 -22.56 -19.14 -17.85
C LYS A 402 -23.43 -19.17 -16.62
N ARG A 403 -24.55 -19.86 -16.72
CA ARG A 403 -25.44 -20.12 -15.58
C ARG A 403 -25.30 -21.58 -15.18
N TRP A 404 -25.02 -21.82 -13.91
CA TRP A 404 -24.92 -23.17 -13.37
C TRP A 404 -26.21 -23.57 -12.65
N ALA A 405 -26.58 -24.84 -12.74
CA ALA A 405 -27.74 -25.36 -12.04
C ALA A 405 -27.36 -25.84 -10.64
N ASP A 406 -28.19 -25.50 -9.64
CA ASP A 406 -28.11 -26.15 -8.34
C ASP A 406 -28.34 -27.65 -8.53
N ARG A 407 -27.54 -28.48 -7.85
CA ARG A 407 -27.65 -29.93 -7.95
C ARG A 407 -29.05 -30.36 -7.53
N SER A 408 -29.77 -31.10 -8.38
CA SER A 408 -31.14 -31.53 -8.07
C SER A 408 -31.14 -32.39 -6.80
N ARG A 409 -32.13 -32.17 -5.91
CA ARG A 409 -32.28 -32.96 -4.68
C ARG A 409 -32.46 -34.45 -5.01
N ALA A 410 -33.04 -34.79 -6.18
CA ALA A 410 -33.22 -36.17 -6.64
C ALA A 410 -31.90 -36.84 -7.10
N GLU A 411 -30.97 -36.07 -7.67
CA GLU A 411 -29.63 -36.55 -8.09
C GLU A 411 -28.66 -36.72 -6.90
N SER A 412 -29.02 -36.18 -5.74
CA SER A 412 -28.25 -36.33 -4.49
C SER A 412 -28.46 -37.68 -3.81
N TRP A 413 -29.39 -38.51 -4.31
CA TRP A 413 -29.65 -39.86 -3.84
C TRP A 413 -29.05 -40.88 -4.80
N THR A 414 -27.96 -41.55 -4.41
CA THR A 414 -27.45 -42.72 -5.15
C THR A 414 -28.47 -43.87 -5.13
N PRO A 415 -28.45 -44.80 -6.09
CA PRO A 415 -29.31 -45.99 -6.06
C PRO A 415 -29.22 -46.74 -4.73
N GLU A 416 -28.02 -46.81 -4.16
CA GLU A 416 -27.73 -47.39 -2.84
C GLU A 416 -28.37 -46.59 -1.70
N MET A 417 -28.28 -45.25 -1.70
CA MET A 417 -28.95 -44.42 -0.69
C MET A 417 -30.48 -44.51 -0.80
N ARG A 418 -31.02 -44.66 -2.01
CA ARG A 418 -32.46 -44.91 -2.23
C ARG A 418 -32.85 -46.30 -1.74
N ALA A 419 -32.01 -47.31 -1.97
CA ALA A 419 -32.23 -48.67 -1.48
C ALA A 419 -32.15 -48.73 0.06
N ALA A 420 -31.17 -48.10 0.68
CA ALA A 420 -31.01 -48.01 2.12
C ALA A 420 -32.18 -47.25 2.79
N ALA A 421 -32.63 -46.13 2.21
CA ALA A 421 -33.82 -45.44 2.71
C ALA A 421 -35.11 -46.23 2.48
N ARG A 422 -35.22 -46.99 1.38
CA ARG A 422 -36.34 -47.94 1.16
C ARG A 422 -36.34 -49.08 2.18
N GLU A 423 -35.18 -49.64 2.50
CA GLU A 423 -35.05 -50.64 3.57
C GLU A 423 -35.41 -50.05 4.94
N PHE A 424 -34.93 -48.85 5.24
CA PHE A 424 -35.22 -48.18 6.50
C PHE A 424 -36.72 -47.87 6.64
N ALA A 425 -37.36 -47.42 5.55
CA ALA A 425 -38.80 -47.22 5.50
C ALA A 425 -39.58 -48.54 5.65
N LYS A 426 -39.16 -49.63 4.99
CA LYS A 426 -39.76 -50.97 5.14
C LYS A 426 -39.61 -51.51 6.56
N LYS A 427 -38.46 -51.33 7.21
CA LYS A 427 -38.26 -51.69 8.63
C LYS A 427 -39.18 -50.89 9.55
N GLY A 428 -39.32 -49.59 9.29
CA GLY A 428 -40.27 -48.74 10.02
C GLY A 428 -41.74 -49.13 9.80
N GLN A 429 -42.10 -49.58 8.60
CA GLN A 429 -43.45 -50.04 8.27
C GLN A 429 -43.76 -51.42 8.87
N ALA A 430 -42.77 -52.33 8.87
CA ALA A 430 -42.86 -53.63 9.52
C ALA A 430 -42.96 -53.52 11.06
N MET A 431 -42.24 -52.57 11.67
CA MET A 431 -42.40 -52.26 13.10
C MET A 431 -43.80 -51.72 13.42
N ARG A 432 -44.37 -50.88 12.55
CA ARG A 432 -45.73 -50.34 12.73
C ARG A 432 -46.83 -51.39 12.50
N SER A 433 -46.64 -52.33 11.58
CA SER A 433 -47.61 -53.42 11.36
C SER A 433 -47.57 -54.47 12.47
N CYS A 434 -46.40 -54.71 13.06
CA CYS A 434 -46.26 -55.63 14.19
C CYS A 434 -46.91 -55.09 15.47
N GLN A 435 -46.95 -53.76 15.65
CA GLN A 435 -47.63 -53.10 16.78
C GLN A 435 -49.17 -53.05 16.67
N LEU A 436 -49.76 -53.45 15.54
CA LEU A 436 -51.21 -53.44 15.29
C LEU A 436 -51.83 -54.86 15.30
N GLN A 437 -51.05 -55.89 15.63
CA GLN A 437 -51.47 -57.31 15.62
C GLN A 437 -51.32 -58.01 16.99
N GLU A 438 -51.15 -57.26 18.08
CA GLU A 438 -51.37 -57.80 19.42
C GLU A 438 -52.79 -57.43 19.87
N PRO A 439 -53.67 -58.42 20.16
CA PRO A 439 -55.08 -58.19 20.50
C PRO A 439 -55.30 -57.50 21.85
#